data_AF-A0A7C1KBF8-F1
#
_entry.id   AF-A0A7C1KBF8-F1
#
_cell.length_a   1.000
_cell.length_b   1.000
_cell.length_c   1.000
_cell.angle_alpha   90.00
_cell.angle_beta   90.00
_cell.angle_gamma   90.00
#
_symmetry.space_group_name_H-M   'P 1'
#
loop_
_entity.id
_entity.type
_entity.pdbx_description
1 polymer ?
#
loop_
_entity_poly.entity_id
_entity_poly.type
_entity_poly.pdbx_seq_one_letter_code
_entity_poly.pdbx_strand_id
1 'polypeptide(L)' 'MTPLAQMIQLVVLTALALGAVYFIFYRPTVEAQNRQRRVVAGLRPGDEIVTTSGFIARLLDVREDERGEVELLL' A
#
# COMPACT_ATOMS: atom_id res chain seq x y z
N MET A 1 -40.36 -6.74 -16.26
CA MET A 1 -39.78 -6.24 -14.99
C MET A 1 -39.96 -4.74 -14.97
N THR A 2 -40.41 -4.14 -13.87
CA THR A 2 -40.64 -2.68 -13.83
C THR A 2 -39.31 -1.93 -13.88
N PRO A 3 -39.23 -0.75 -14.53
CA PRO A 3 -37.98 0.02 -14.66
C PRO A 3 -37.39 0.40 -13.30
N LEU A 4 -38.24 0.63 -12.29
CA LEU A 4 -37.82 0.87 -10.91
C LEU A 4 -37.04 -0.33 -10.31
N ALA A 5 -37.49 -1.55 -10.59
CA ALA A 5 -36.80 -2.76 -10.09
C ALA A 5 -35.40 -2.92 -10.71
N GLN A 6 -35.22 -2.51 -11.98
CA GLN A 6 -33.92 -2.55 -12.64
C GLN A 6 -32.94 -1.53 -12.03
N MET A 7 -33.41 -0.33 -11.68
CA MET A 7 -32.59 0.68 -11.02
C MET A 7 -32.14 0.20 -9.63
N ILE A 8 -33.07 -0.35 -8.84
CA ILE A 8 -32.77 -0.89 -7.51
C ILE A 8 -31.76 -2.03 -7.62
N GLN A 9 -31.96 -2.97 -8.54
CA GLN A 9 -31.04 -4.08 -8.75
C GLN A 9 -29.63 -3.60 -9.10
N LEU A 10 -29.50 -2.62 -10.00
CA LEU A 10 -28.21 -2.07 -10.40
C LEU A 10 -27.48 -1.42 -9.22
N VAL A 11 -28.17 -0.59 -8.43
CA VAL A 11 -27.58 0.05 -7.24
C VAL A 11 -27.10 -1.00 -6.23
N VAL A 12 -27.91 -2.02 -5.96
CA VAL A 12 -27.56 -3.09 -5.01
C VAL A 12 -26.33 -3.86 -5.48
N LEU A 13 -26.28 -4.23 -6.76
CA LEU A 13 -25.16 -4.97 -7.35
C LEU A 13 -23.87 -4.14 -7.31
N THR A 14 -23.94 -2.86 -7.65
CA THR A 14 -22.79 -1.95 -7.61
C THR A 14 -22.30 -1.73 -6.17
N ALA A 15 -23.20 -1.54 -5.21
CA ALA A 15 -22.82 -1.39 -3.81
C ALA A 15 -22.14 -2.66 -3.26
N LEU A 16 -22.65 -3.84 -3.61
CA LEU A 16 -22.01 -5.12 -3.25
C LEU A 16 -20.64 -5.27 -3.90
N ALA A 17 -20.50 -4.95 -5.18
CA ALA A 17 -19.23 -5.01 -5.88
C ALA A 17 -18.19 -4.06 -5.27
N LEU A 18 -18.58 -2.81 -4.98
CA LEU A 18 -17.70 -1.83 -4.33
C LEU A 18 -17.33 -2.26 -2.90
N GLY A 19 -18.27 -2.79 -2.13
CA GLY A 19 -18.00 -3.33 -0.80
C GLY A 19 -17.01 -4.50 -0.84
N ALA A 20 -17.17 -5.40 -1.80
CA ALA A 20 -16.27 -6.53 -1.99
C ALA A 20 -14.86 -6.07 -2.42
N VAL A 21 -14.75 -5.17 -3.39
CA VAL A 21 -13.45 -4.63 -3.83
C VAL A 21 -12.75 -3.87 -2.71
N TYR A 22 -13.47 -3.06 -1.94
CA TYR A 22 -12.91 -2.36 -0.79
C TYR A 22 -12.33 -3.34 0.25
N PHE A 23 -13.06 -4.39 0.59
CA PHE A 23 -12.59 -5.34 1.59
C PHE A 23 -11.42 -6.19 1.11
N ILE A 24 -11.46 -6.64 -0.15
CA ILE A 24 -10.46 -7.56 -0.72
C ILE A 24 -9.19 -6.83 -1.16
N PHE A 25 -9.27 -5.63 -1.73
CA PHE A 25 -8.11 -4.94 -2.28
C PHE A 25 -7.67 -3.74 -1.45
N TYR A 26 -8.59 -2.84 -1.11
CA TYR A 26 -8.23 -1.60 -0.42
C TYR A 26 -7.64 -1.87 0.97
N ARG A 27 -8.26 -2.74 1.76
CA ARG A 27 -7.72 -3.09 3.09
C ARG A 27 -6.30 -3.69 3.06
N PRO A 28 -6.01 -4.78 2.32
CA PRO A 28 -4.67 -5.36 2.35
C PRO A 28 -3.63 -4.48 1.69
N THR A 29 -3.99 -3.69 0.66
CA THR A 29 -3.03 -2.76 0.04
C THR A 29 -2.63 -1.64 0.98
N VAL A 30 -3.55 -1.10 1.78
CA VAL A 30 -3.23 -0.11 2.81
C VAL A 30 -2.37 -0.72 3.92
N GLU A 31 -2.69 -1.93 4.39
CA GLU A 31 -1.89 -2.62 5.40
C GLU A 31 -0.46 -2.94 4.90
N ALA A 32 -0.30 -3.37 3.65
CA ALA A 32 1.00 -3.64 3.04
C ALA A 32 1.87 -2.38 2.94
N GLN A 33 1.30 -1.26 2.50
CA GLN A 33 2.00 0.03 2.45
C GLN A 33 2.45 0.49 3.84
N ASN A 34 1.57 0.39 4.83
CA ASN A 34 1.90 0.74 6.21
C ASN A 34 3.02 -0.14 6.78
N ARG A 35 3.03 -1.44 6.44
CA ARG A 35 4.10 -2.34 6.84
C ARG A 35 5.43 -1.95 6.22
N GLN A 36 5.46 -1.66 4.92
CA GLN A 36 6.67 -1.21 4.23
C GLN A 36 7.20 0.10 4.83
N ARG A 37 6.32 1.08 5.07
CA ARG A 37 6.68 2.34 5.74
C ARG A 37 7.30 2.11 7.12
N ARG A 38 6.72 1.21 7.93
CA ARG A 38 7.27 0.87 9.26
C ARG A 38 8.63 0.18 9.19
N VAL A 39 8.83 -0.70 8.20
CA VAL A 39 10.12 -1.36 8.00
C VAL A 39 11.18 -0.32 7.67
N VAL A 40 10.92 0.56 6.70
CA VAL A 40 11.84 1.62 6.29
C VAL A 40 12.11 2.62 7.43
N ALA A 41 11.07 3.04 8.16
CA ALA A 41 11.21 3.94 9.31
C ALA A 41 11.98 3.33 10.50
N GLY A 42 12.12 2.00 10.55
CA GLY A 42 12.87 1.29 11.58
C GLY A 42 14.35 1.10 11.25
N LEU A 43 14.76 1.38 10.01
CA LEU A 43 16.14 1.18 9.55
C LEU A 43 17.08 2.22 10.15
N ARG A 44 18.28 1.79 10.52
CA ARG A 44 19.34 2.67 11.03
C ARG A 44 20.56 2.64 10.12
N PRO A 45 21.30 3.76 10.03
CA PRO A 45 22.62 3.75 9.41
C PRO A 45 23.50 2.65 10.03
N GLY A 46 24.10 1.83 9.17
CA GLY A 46 24.90 0.65 9.55
C GLY A 46 24.17 -0.69 9.41
N ASP A 47 22.85 -0.70 9.24
CA ASP A 47 22.08 -1.94 9.04
C ASP A 47 22.38 -2.58 7.67
N GLU A 48 22.47 -3.91 7.63
CA GLU A 48 22.58 -4.67 6.39
C GLU A 48 21.18 -4.95 5.85
N ILE A 49 20.92 -4.50 4.61
CA ILE A 49 19.61 -4.56 3.99
C ILE A 49 19.68 -5.21 2.61
N VAL A 50 18.56 -5.83 2.22
CA VAL A 50 18.39 -6.42 0.89
C VAL A 50 17.37 -5.60 0.13
N THR A 51 17.81 -5.06 -1.02
CA THR A 51 16.94 -4.32 -1.94
C THR A 51 15.97 -5.26 -2.66
N THR A 52 14.88 -4.72 -3.21
CA THR A 52 13.90 -5.51 -3.97
C THR A 52 14.49 -6.26 -5.16
N SER A 53 15.59 -5.76 -5.74
CA SER A 53 16.33 -6.42 -6.82
C SER A 53 17.32 -7.49 -6.33
N GLY A 54 17.43 -7.72 -5.03
CA GLY A 54 18.28 -8.76 -4.44
C GLY A 54 19.71 -8.32 -4.12
N PHE A 55 20.04 -7.03 -4.22
CA PHE A 55 21.36 -6.53 -3.79
C PHE A 55 21.42 -6.42 -2.27
N ILE A 56 22.50 -6.95 -1.70
CA ILE A 56 22.86 -6.81 -0.29
C ILE A 56 23.73 -5.56 -0.17
N ALA A 57 23.33 -4.63 0.68
CA ALA A 57 24.03 -3.38 0.91
C ALA A 57 23.97 -2.98 2.39
N ARG A 58 24.84 -2.04 2.79
CA ARG A 58 24.84 -1.46 4.13
C ARG A 58 24.27 -0.06 4.06
N LEU A 59 23.29 0.25 4.89
CA LEU A 59 22.66 1.55 4.91
C LEU A 59 23.65 2.63 5.39
N LEU A 60 23.89 3.66 4.59
CA LEU A 60 24.84 4.73 4.92
C LEU A 60 24.16 5.91 5.62
N ASP A 61 23.01 6.33 5.10
CA ASP A 61 22.24 7.47 5.60
C ASP A 61 20.77 7.30 5.16
N VAL A 62 19.84 7.87 5.94
CA VAL A 62 18.40 7.86 5.64
C VAL A 62 17.93 9.30 5.55
N ARG A 63 17.48 9.72 4.36
CA ARG A 63 16.97 11.07 4.12
C ARG A 63 15.49 11.02 3.78
N GLU A 64 14.72 11.86 4.44
CA GLU A 64 13.29 12.04 4.19
C GLU A 64 13.12 13.38 3.46
N ASP A 65 12.68 13.35 2.20
CA ASP A 65 12.39 14.57 1.43
C ASP A 65 11.13 15.26 1.98
N GLU A 66 10.95 16.55 1.73
CA GLU A 66 9.78 17.35 2.16
C GLU A 66 8.44 16.79 1.61
N ARG A 67 8.50 15.88 0.64
CA ARG A 67 7.37 15.13 0.08
C ARG A 67 7.07 13.81 0.80
N GLY A 68 7.87 13.44 1.80
CA GLY A 68 7.79 12.17 2.53
C GLY A 68 8.30 10.96 1.74
N GLU A 69 9.12 11.17 0.72
CA GLU A 69 9.85 10.11 0.01
C GLU A 69 11.17 9.84 0.74
N VAL A 70 11.40 8.57 1.12
CA VAL A 70 12.63 8.15 1.81
C VAL A 70 13.64 7.71 0.76
N GLU A 71 14.73 8.46 0.61
CA GLU A 71 15.88 8.05 -0.20
C GLU A 71 16.84 7.22 0.68
N LEU A 72 17.03 5.95 0.31
CA LEU A 72 18.03 5.07 0.92
C LEU A 72 19.34 5.23 0.16
N LEU A 73 20.35 5.78 0.84
CA LEU A 73 21.72 5.82 0.32
C LEU A 73 22.42 4.51 0.72
N LEU A 74 22.70 3.68 -0.29
CA LEU A 74 23.30 2.35 -0.20
C LEU A 74 24.79 2.37 -0.52
#